data_AF-A0A558QQM8-F1
#
_entry.id   AF-A0A558QQM8-F1
#
_cell.length_a   1.000
_cell.length_b   1.000
_cell.length_c   1.000
_cell.angle_alpha   90.00
_cell.angle_beta   90.00
_cell.angle_gamma   90.00
#
_symmetry.space_group_name_H-M   'P 1'
#
loop_
_entity.id
_entity.type
_entity.pdbx_description
1 polymer ?
#
loop_
_entity_poly.entity_id
_entity_poly.type
_entity_poly.pdbx_seq_one_letter_code
_entity_poly.pdbx_strand_id
1 'polypeptide(L)'
;MIGGNSNFAFFQKIEPQVYRLGILAECSFAEDPNTCLIKLRQLAELTAQLTASRYGLEIHPSENIADILRRLKFECSLPEEVGALFHSLRIAGNQAAHGSADDHAGALNGLKLARQLAIWYSRTFRNPADKFGPFVPPARPTDARAVSAPSESLRIHTSAVF
;
A
#
# COMPACT_ATOMS: atom_id res chain seq x y z
N MET A 1 0.55 -12.95 -13.55
CA MET A 1 0.34 -13.11 -12.09
C MET A 1 1.22 -12.13 -11.34
N ILE A 2 0.66 -11.00 -10.90
CA ILE A 2 1.37 -10.01 -10.04
C ILE A 2 1.13 -10.43 -8.59
N GLY A 3 1.72 -11.56 -8.18
CA GLY A 3 1.52 -12.13 -6.84
C GLY A 3 2.81 -12.30 -6.03
N GLY A 4 3.98 -12.21 -6.67
CA GLY A 4 5.26 -12.44 -6.00
C GLY A 4 5.97 -11.20 -5.46
N ASN A 5 5.64 -10.00 -5.95
CA ASN A 5 6.47 -8.80 -5.74
C ASN A 5 5.70 -7.54 -5.29
N SER A 6 4.50 -7.72 -4.72
CA SER A 6 3.70 -6.60 -4.21
C SER A 6 4.29 -6.00 -2.93
N ASN A 7 4.16 -4.68 -2.78
CA ASN A 7 4.46 -3.98 -1.53
C ASN A 7 3.50 -4.35 -0.38
N PHE A 8 2.51 -5.21 -0.60
CA PHE A 8 1.58 -5.63 0.43
C PHE A 8 1.56 -7.16 0.60
N ALA A 9 2.42 -7.92 -0.10
CA ALA A 9 2.40 -9.38 -0.08
C ALA A 9 2.45 -9.99 1.35
N PHE A 10 3.19 -9.35 2.27
CA PHE A 10 3.28 -9.78 3.67
C PHE A 10 1.94 -9.70 4.43
N PHE A 11 1.00 -8.87 3.97
CA PHE A 11 -0.34 -8.74 4.55
C PHE A 11 -1.29 -9.85 4.13
N GLN A 12 -0.99 -10.62 3.08
CA GLN A 12 -1.93 -11.60 2.51
C GLN A 12 -2.40 -12.63 3.53
N LYS A 13 -1.50 -13.10 4.41
CA LYS A 13 -1.83 -14.08 5.47
C LYS A 13 -2.43 -13.43 6.72
N ILE A 14 -2.22 -12.13 6.90
CA ILE A 14 -2.55 -11.40 8.13
C ILE A 14 -3.94 -10.78 8.00
N GLU A 15 -4.16 -10.00 6.94
CA GLU A 15 -5.40 -9.29 6.63
C GLU A 15 -5.65 -9.32 5.09
N PRO A 16 -6.31 -10.37 4.57
CA PRO A 16 -6.46 -10.59 3.12
C PRO A 16 -7.18 -9.47 2.37
N GLN A 17 -8.11 -8.79 3.04
CA GLN A 17 -8.87 -7.68 2.46
C GLN A 17 -8.00 -6.42 2.28
N VAL A 18 -7.18 -6.10 3.29
CA VAL A 18 -6.20 -5.00 3.22
C VAL A 18 -5.17 -5.28 2.13
N TYR A 19 -4.69 -6.53 2.04
CA TYR A 19 -3.83 -6.97 0.93
C TYR A 19 -4.46 -6.72 -0.44
N ARG A 20 -5.72 -7.12 -0.62
CA ARG A 20 -6.45 -6.92 -1.89
C ARG A 20 -6.54 -5.44 -2.27
N LEU A 21 -6.83 -4.56 -1.31
CA LEU A 21 -6.85 -3.11 -1.54
C LEU A 21 -5.49 -2.57 -1.95
N GLY A 22 -4.41 -3.08 -1.34
CA GLY A 22 -3.03 -2.72 -1.69
C GLY A 22 -2.68 -3.12 -3.13
N ILE A 23 -3.01 -4.36 -3.53
CA ILE A 23 -2.81 -4.82 -4.91
C ILE A 23 -3.60 -3.98 -5.90
N LEU A 24 -4.87 -3.68 -5.60
CA LEU A 24 -5.70 -2.85 -6.47
C LEU A 24 -5.10 -1.44 -6.61
N ALA A 25 -4.58 -0.86 -5.53
CA ALA A 25 -3.89 0.42 -5.59
C ALA A 25 -2.64 0.36 -6.49
N GLU A 26 -1.80 -0.67 -6.33
CA GLU A 26 -0.60 -0.86 -7.16
C GLU A 26 -0.94 -1.06 -8.65
N CYS A 27 -1.97 -1.84 -8.97
CA CYS A 27 -2.42 -2.04 -10.34
C CYS A 27 -2.97 -0.75 -10.96
N SER A 28 -3.74 0.03 -10.19
CA SER A 28 -4.31 1.29 -10.67
C SER A 28 -3.29 2.41 -10.78
N PHE A 29 -2.18 2.38 -10.05
CA PHE A 29 -1.17 3.46 -10.03
C PHE A 29 -0.75 3.93 -11.42
N ALA A 30 -0.57 2.99 -12.34
CA ALA A 30 -0.04 3.27 -13.66
C ALA A 30 -1.08 3.99 -14.54
N GLU A 31 -2.30 3.47 -14.60
CA GLU A 31 -3.36 3.91 -15.51
C GLU A 31 -4.23 5.03 -14.94
N ASP A 32 -4.48 5.00 -13.62
CA ASP A 32 -5.38 5.91 -12.93
C ASP A 32 -4.88 6.18 -11.49
N PRO A 33 -4.06 7.26 -11.31
CA PRO A 33 -3.56 7.63 -9.99
C PRO A 33 -4.68 8.01 -9.01
N ASN A 34 -5.83 8.48 -9.50
CA ASN A 34 -6.98 8.81 -8.65
C ASN A 34 -7.60 7.54 -8.07
N THR A 35 -7.83 6.51 -8.90
CA THR A 35 -8.28 5.21 -8.40
C THR A 35 -7.26 4.61 -7.43
N CYS A 36 -5.95 4.74 -7.70
CA CYS A 36 -4.91 4.33 -6.75
C CYS A 36 -5.11 4.99 -5.38
N LEU A 37 -5.22 6.32 -5.33
CA LEU A 37 -5.42 7.08 -4.09
C LEU A 37 -6.74 6.70 -3.36
N ILE A 38 -7.81 6.45 -4.10
CA ILE A 38 -9.09 5.97 -3.52
C ILE A 38 -8.91 4.61 -2.87
N LYS A 39 -8.19 3.67 -3.52
CA LYS A 39 -7.91 2.34 -2.94
C LYS A 39 -7.02 2.42 -1.71
N LEU A 40 -6.06 3.34 -1.67
CA LEU A 40 -5.22 3.58 -0.51
C LEU A 40 -6.00 4.17 0.67
N ARG A 41 -6.99 5.02 0.41
CA ARG A 41 -7.92 5.50 1.44
C ARG A 41 -8.76 4.37 2.01
N GLN A 42 -9.32 3.51 1.16
CA GLN A 42 -10.05 2.31 1.60
C GLN A 42 -9.17 1.38 2.45
N LEU A 43 -7.89 1.21 2.06
CA LEU A 43 -6.91 0.45 2.83
C LEU A 43 -6.70 1.05 4.22
N ALA A 44 -6.51 2.37 4.30
CA ALA A 44 -6.34 3.09 5.55
C ALA A 44 -7.59 2.98 6.44
N GLU A 45 -8.78 3.11 5.87
CA GLU A 45 -10.06 2.98 6.59
C GLU A 45 -10.19 1.60 7.24
N LEU A 46 -10.00 0.54 6.45
CA LEU A 46 -10.05 -0.83 6.94
C LEU A 46 -8.98 -1.09 8.00
N THR A 47 -7.76 -0.58 7.81
CA THR A 47 -6.67 -0.74 8.78
C THR A 47 -6.98 -0.03 10.10
N ALA A 48 -7.63 1.15 10.08
CA ALA A 48 -8.03 1.84 11.29
C ALA A 48 -9.13 1.08 12.04
N GLN A 49 -10.12 0.53 11.32
CA GLN A 49 -11.17 -0.29 11.91
C GLN A 49 -10.58 -1.54 12.59
N LEU A 50 -9.66 -2.23 11.90
CA LEU A 50 -8.94 -3.36 12.47
C LEU A 50 -8.10 -2.95 13.69
N THR A 51 -7.48 -1.77 13.65
CA THR A 51 -6.69 -1.24 14.77
C THR A 51 -7.58 -0.97 15.99
N ALA A 52 -8.72 -0.30 15.80
CA ALA A 52 -9.68 -0.05 16.85
C ALA A 52 -10.22 -1.35 17.46
N SER A 53 -10.56 -2.34 16.64
CA SER A 53 -10.93 -3.67 17.11
C SER A 53 -9.83 -4.34 17.95
N ARG A 54 -8.56 -4.21 17.57
CA ARG A 54 -7.41 -4.76 18.33
C ARG A 54 -7.19 -4.06 19.67
N TYR A 55 -7.54 -2.78 19.79
CA TYR A 55 -7.53 -2.06 21.05
C TYR A 55 -8.79 -2.26 21.90
N GLY A 56 -9.77 -3.02 21.42
CA GLY A 56 -11.04 -3.23 22.11
C GLY A 56 -12.00 -2.05 22.02
N LEU A 57 -11.80 -1.13 21.06
CA LEU A 57 -12.77 -0.09 20.78
C LEU A 57 -13.94 -0.66 19.98
N GLU A 58 -15.15 -0.48 20.52
CA GLU A 58 -16.38 -0.72 19.77
C GLU A 58 -16.56 0.36 18.70
N ILE A 59 -16.82 -0.07 17.47
CA ILE A 59 -17.06 0.80 16.30
C ILE A 59 -18.50 0.63 15.87
N HIS A 60 -19.25 1.72 15.82
CA HIS A 60 -20.57 1.73 15.22
C HIS A 60 -20.49 1.74 13.68
N PRO A 61 -21.41 1.05 12.98
CA PRO A 61 -21.46 1.06 11.52
C PRO A 61 -21.64 2.46 10.89
N SER A 62 -22.20 3.42 11.65
CA SER A 62 -22.39 4.81 11.22
C SER A 62 -21.23 5.73 11.56
N GLU A 63 -20.23 5.26 12.32
CA GLU A 63 -19.05 6.08 12.63
C GLU A 63 -18.22 6.30 11.37
N ASN A 64 -17.88 7.57 11.14
CA ASN A 64 -16.96 7.90 10.07
C ASN A 64 -15.51 7.62 10.53
N ILE A 65 -14.61 7.49 9.56
CA ILE A 65 -13.20 7.21 9.84
C ILE A 65 -12.52 8.28 10.70
N ALA A 66 -12.91 9.55 10.58
CA ALA A 66 -12.33 10.63 11.37
C ALA A 66 -12.67 10.49 12.85
N ASP A 67 -13.88 10.02 13.18
CA ASP A 67 -14.31 9.72 14.53
C ASP A 67 -13.52 8.56 15.12
N ILE A 68 -13.35 7.47 14.36
CA ILE A 68 -12.53 6.31 14.76
C ILE A 68 -11.08 6.75 15.05
N LEU A 69 -10.47 7.55 14.17
CA LEU A 69 -9.10 8.04 14.37
C LEU A 69 -8.97 8.97 15.59
N ARG A 70 -9.99 9.80 15.85
CA ARG A 70 -10.03 10.65 17.04
C ARG A 70 -10.04 9.80 18.30
N ARG A 71 -10.90 8.78 18.35
CA ARG A 71 -11.02 7.86 19.49
C ARG A 71 -9.74 7.05 19.68
N LEU A 72 -9.16 6.50 18.61
CA LEU A 72 -7.85 5.84 18.66
C LEU A 72 -6.75 6.73 19.26
N LYS A 73 -6.75 8.02 18.92
CA LYS A 73 -5.79 8.98 19.48
C LYS A 73 -5.99 9.19 20.98
N PHE A 74 -7.21 9.47 21.42
CA PHE A 74 -7.47 9.88 22.80
C PHE A 74 -7.69 8.71 23.77
N GLU A 75 -8.32 7.62 23.32
CA GLU A 75 -8.68 6.47 24.16
C GLU A 75 -7.61 5.37 24.12
N CYS A 76 -6.90 5.22 23.00
CA CYS A 76 -5.92 4.13 22.80
C CYS A 76 -4.48 4.62 22.69
N SER A 77 -4.23 5.92 22.88
CA SER A 77 -2.90 6.54 22.77
C SER A 77 -2.19 6.17 21.47
N LEU A 78 -2.91 6.20 20.34
CA LEU A 78 -2.32 5.95 19.03
C LEU A 78 -1.14 6.91 18.80
N PRO A 79 0.05 6.41 18.40
CA PRO A 79 1.21 7.28 18.14
C PRO A 79 0.89 8.35 17.10
N GLU A 80 1.39 9.56 17.32
CA GLU A 80 1.08 10.72 16.49
C GLU A 80 1.51 10.52 15.03
N GLU A 81 2.68 9.89 14.82
CA GLU A 81 3.21 9.59 13.50
C GLU A 81 2.28 8.64 12.73
N VAL A 82 1.67 7.67 13.42
CA VAL A 82 0.72 6.74 12.83
C VAL A 82 -0.59 7.44 12.51
N GLY A 83 -1.07 8.30 13.41
CA GLY A 83 -2.21 9.18 13.16
C GLY A 83 -2.01 10.05 11.91
N ALA A 84 -0.80 10.58 11.72
CA ALA A 84 -0.44 11.37 10.55
C ALA A 84 -0.48 10.55 9.25
N LEU A 85 -0.08 9.27 9.27
CA LEU A 85 -0.20 8.37 8.11
C LEU A 85 -1.67 8.20 7.68
N PHE A 86 -2.55 7.87 8.64
CA PHE A 86 -3.99 7.74 8.37
C PHE A 86 -4.58 9.04 7.83
N HIS A 87 -4.24 10.17 8.45
CA HIS A 87 -4.75 11.48 8.05
C HIS A 87 -4.33 11.85 6.62
N SER A 88 -3.05 11.62 6.28
CA SER A 88 -2.49 11.91 4.96
C SER A 88 -3.18 11.08 3.86
N LEU A 89 -3.37 9.78 4.10
CA LEU A 89 -4.05 8.88 3.16
C LEU A 89 -5.52 9.27 2.97
N ARG A 90 -6.20 9.68 4.06
CA ARG A 90 -7.59 10.14 4.02
C ARG A 90 -7.73 11.42 3.19
N ILE A 91 -6.86 12.42 3.40
CA ILE A 91 -6.89 13.68 2.64
C ILE A 91 -6.62 13.41 1.16
N ALA A 92 -5.56 12.67 0.84
CA ALA A 92 -5.18 12.40 -0.54
C ALA A 92 -6.29 11.66 -1.31
N GLY A 93 -6.88 10.62 -0.71
CA GLY A 93 -7.98 9.88 -1.36
C GLY A 93 -9.27 10.70 -1.49
N ASN A 94 -9.54 11.63 -0.58
CA ASN A 94 -10.69 12.54 -0.71
C ASN A 94 -10.46 13.54 -1.84
N GLN A 95 -9.27 14.11 -1.96
CA GLN A 95 -8.91 15.03 -3.05
C GLN A 95 -8.97 14.36 -4.42
N ALA A 96 -8.53 13.09 -4.51
CA ALA A 96 -8.64 12.27 -5.71
C ALA A 96 -10.10 12.04 -6.12
N ALA A 97 -11.00 11.78 -5.16
CA ALA A 97 -12.42 11.59 -5.44
C ALA A 97 -13.13 12.84 -5.98
N HIS A 98 -12.59 14.03 -5.71
CA HIS A 98 -13.12 15.31 -6.19
C HIS A 98 -12.55 15.76 -7.56
N GLY A 99 -11.77 14.91 -8.24
CA GLY A 99 -11.35 15.14 -9.63
C GLY A 99 -10.09 16.00 -9.78
N SER A 100 -9.14 15.90 -8.85
CA SER A 100 -7.83 16.54 -9.01
C SER A 100 -7.07 15.93 -10.20
N ALA A 101 -6.25 16.73 -10.89
CA ALA A 101 -5.44 16.33 -12.03
C ALA A 101 -4.57 15.09 -11.72
N ASP A 102 -4.23 14.30 -12.74
CA ASP A 102 -3.43 13.05 -12.64
C ASP A 102 -2.12 13.25 -11.85
N ASP A 103 -2.18 13.02 -10.54
CA ASP A 103 -1.06 13.21 -9.63
C ASP A 103 -0.38 11.86 -9.29
N HIS A 104 0.45 11.38 -10.22
CA HIS A 104 1.28 10.19 -9.99
C HIS A 104 2.29 10.38 -8.86
N ALA A 105 2.72 11.61 -8.57
CA ALA A 105 3.65 11.87 -7.47
C ALA A 105 2.96 11.67 -6.11
N GLY A 106 1.75 12.23 -5.97
CA GLY A 106 0.87 12.01 -4.83
C GLY A 106 0.47 10.55 -4.67
N ALA A 107 0.12 9.86 -5.75
CA ALA A 107 -0.19 8.42 -5.72
C ALA A 107 1.01 7.57 -5.27
N LEU A 108 2.23 7.88 -5.75
CA LEU A 108 3.44 7.17 -5.35
C LEU A 108 3.78 7.42 -3.88
N ASN A 109 3.60 8.66 -3.41
CA ASN A 109 3.75 8.99 -2.00
C ASN A 109 2.71 8.24 -1.15
N GLY A 110 1.45 8.21 -1.59
CA GLY A 110 0.39 7.45 -0.96
C GLY A 110 0.74 5.96 -0.80
N LEU A 111 1.29 5.32 -1.84
CA LEU A 111 1.73 3.93 -1.77
C LEU A 111 2.80 3.71 -0.69
N LYS A 112 3.77 4.63 -0.59
CA LYS A 112 4.81 4.58 0.46
C LYS A 112 4.21 4.72 1.86
N LEU A 113 3.32 5.69 2.06
CA LEU A 113 2.65 5.91 3.35
C LEU A 113 1.77 4.73 3.75
N ALA A 114 1.01 4.16 2.82
CA ALA A 114 0.19 2.98 3.07
C ALA A 114 1.04 1.75 3.40
N ARG A 115 2.19 1.56 2.74
CA ARG A 115 3.14 0.50 3.12
C ARG A 115 3.69 0.72 4.53
N GLN A 116 4.07 1.95 4.90
CA GLN A 116 4.51 2.26 6.26
C GLN A 116 3.43 1.94 7.29
N LEU A 117 2.18 2.30 6.99
CA LEU A 117 1.03 2.00 7.84
C LEU A 117 0.82 0.49 8.02
N ALA A 118 0.89 -0.28 6.92
CA ALA A 118 0.81 -1.73 6.97
C ALA A 118 1.95 -2.35 7.80
N ILE A 119 3.20 -1.89 7.59
CA ILE A 119 4.36 -2.35 8.38
C ILE A 119 4.15 -2.07 9.87
N TRP A 120 3.69 -0.88 10.22
CA TRP A 120 3.39 -0.54 11.60
C TRP A 120 2.36 -1.50 12.19
N TYR A 121 1.23 -1.72 11.51
CA TYR A 121 0.19 -2.63 11.99
C TYR A 121 0.72 -4.06 12.21
N SER A 122 1.54 -4.59 11.28
CA SER A 122 2.16 -5.91 11.42
C SER A 122 3.08 -5.98 12.63
N ARG A 123 3.90 -4.95 12.87
CA ARG A 123 4.81 -4.91 14.02
C ARG A 123 4.07 -4.80 15.34
N THR A 124 2.98 -4.02 15.38
CA THR A 124 2.20 -3.77 16.59
C THR A 124 1.37 -4.99 17.00
N PHE A 125 0.71 -5.65 16.04
CA PHE A 125 -0.29 -6.69 16.34
C PHE A 125 0.10 -8.10 15.91
N ARG A 126 1.28 -8.30 15.33
CA ARG A 126 1.82 -9.62 14.98
C ARG A 126 3.22 -9.77 15.56
N ASN A 127 4.25 -9.67 14.74
CA ASN A 127 5.64 -9.90 15.16
C ASN A 127 6.49 -8.64 14.93
N PRO A 128 7.00 -8.00 15.99
CA PRO A 128 7.87 -6.84 15.88
C PRO A 128 9.17 -7.10 15.12
N ALA A 129 9.66 -8.35 15.12
CA ALA A 129 10.93 -8.73 14.50
C ALA A 129 10.83 -8.98 12.98
N ASP A 130 9.63 -8.87 12.40
CA ASP A 130 9.44 -9.09 10.97
C ASP A 130 10.26 -8.10 10.13
N LYS A 131 10.95 -8.65 9.12
CA LYS A 131 11.73 -7.89 8.16
C LYS A 131 10.90 -7.65 6.91
N PHE A 132 10.72 -6.38 6.57
CA PHE A 132 10.06 -5.96 5.34
C PHE A 132 11.13 -5.49 4.36
N GLY A 133 11.13 -6.02 3.14
CA GLY A 133 12.05 -5.58 2.09
C GLY A 133 11.86 -4.09 1.73
N PRO A 134 12.71 -3.54 0.85
CA PRO A 134 12.55 -2.16 0.38
C PRO A 134 11.21 -1.98 -0.35
N PHE A 135 10.73 -0.73 -0.41
CA PHE A 135 9.60 -0.37 -1.26
C PHE A 135 10.02 -0.50 -2.74
N VAL A 136 9.20 -1.18 -3.55
CA VAL A 136 9.41 -1.33 -4.99
C VAL A 136 8.36 -0.50 -5.71
N PRO A 137 8.73 0.60 -6.39
CA PRO A 137 7.74 1.43 -7.08
C PRO A 137 7.06 0.62 -8.20
N PRO A 138 5.72 0.64 -8.29
CA PRO A 138 5.03 0.07 -9.45
C PRO A 138 5.46 0.81 -10.72
N ALA A 139 5.65 0.08 -11.81
CA ALA A 139 6.11 0.64 -13.08
C ALA A 139 5.10 1.66 -13.61
N ARG A 140 5.58 2.81 -14.10
CA ARG A 140 4.75 3.74 -14.86
C ARG A 140 4.48 3.13 -16.24
N PRO A 141 3.32 3.38 -16.88
CA PRO A 141 3.02 2.83 -18.21
C PRO A 141 4.08 3.18 -19.25
N THR A 142 4.72 4.35 -19.12
CA THR A 142 5.76 4.81 -20.05
C THR A 142 7.03 3.96 -20.02
N ASP A 143 7.38 3.35 -18.88
CA ASP A 143 8.57 2.49 -18.74
C ASP A 143 8.30 1.04 -19.16
N ALA A 144 7.02 0.62 -19.25
CA ALA A 144 6.66 -0.72 -19.71
C ALA A 144 7.02 -0.98 -21.19
N ARG A 145 7.26 0.08 -21.98
CA ARG A 145 7.76 -0.05 -23.36
C ARG A 145 9.27 -0.30 -23.46
N ALA A 146 10.01 -0.18 -22.35
CA ALA A 146 11.47 -0.39 -22.33
C ALA A 146 11.87 -1.77 -21.78
N VAL A 147 10.95 -2.56 -21.21
CA VAL A 147 11.25 -3.88 -20.65
C VAL A 147 10.72 -4.98 -21.56
N SER A 148 11.33 -5.13 -22.73
CA SER A 148 11.30 -6.39 -23.48
C SER A 148 12.58 -6.57 -24.29
N ALA A 149 13.65 -6.98 -23.60
CA ALA A 149 14.68 -7.82 -24.20
C ALA A 149 15.44 -8.53 -23.08
N PRO A 150 15.22 -9.83 -22.84
CA PRO A 150 16.18 -10.65 -22.10
C PRO A 150 17.48 -10.71 -22.92
N SER A 151 18.59 -10.39 -22.26
CA SER A 151 19.94 -10.54 -22.78
C SER A 151 20.28 -12.03 -22.96
N GLU A 152 20.13 -12.53 -24.18
CA GLU A 152 20.57 -13.89 -24.53
C GLU A 152 22.07 -13.87 -24.84
N SER A 153 22.89 -13.97 -23.78
CA SER A 153 24.31 -14.30 -23.91
C SER A 153 24.46 -15.80 -24.11
N LEU A 154 24.35 -16.28 -25.35
CA LEU A 154 24.75 -17.64 -25.67
C LEU A 154 26.26 -17.68 -25.95
N ARG A 155 27.02 -18.05 -24.92
CA ARG A 155 28.41 -18.51 -25.05
C ARG A 155 28.42 -19.79 -25.88
N ILE A 156 29.10 -19.78 -27.03
CA ILE A 156 29.62 -21.00 -27.64
C ILE A 156 31.12 -20.79 -27.97
N HIS A 157 31.96 -21.33 -27.10
CA HIS A 157 33.34 -21.81 -27.36
C HIS A 157 33.18 -23.35 -27.44
N THR A 158 33.79 -24.17 -28.30
CA THR A 158 35.06 -24.09 -29.05
C THR A 158 35.18 -25.35 -29.97
N SER A 159 35.94 -25.21 -31.08
CA SER A 159 36.66 -26.21 -31.94
C SER A 159 35.89 -27.38 -32.58
N ALA A 160 35.83 -27.54 -33.92
CA ALA A 160 36.85 -27.71 -34.98
C ALA A 160 37.31 -29.17 -35.16
N VAL A 161 37.06 -29.78 -36.34
CA VAL A 161 38.00 -30.61 -37.15
C VAL A 161 37.47 -30.71 -38.59
N PHE A 162 38.20 -30.15 -39.55
CA PHE A 162 38.67 -30.81 -40.79
C PHE A 162 39.97 -30.14 -41.20
#